data_AF-A0A353VUC9-F1
#
_entry.id   AF-A0A353VUC9-F1
#
_cell.length_a   1.000
_cell.length_b   1.000
_cell.length_c   1.000
_cell.angle_alpha   90.00
_cell.angle_beta   90.00
_cell.angle_gamma   90.00
#
_symmetry.space_group_name_H-M   'P 1'
#
loop_
_entity.id
_entity.type
_entity.pdbx_description
1 polymer ?
#
loop_
_entity_poly.entity_id
_entity_poly.type
_entity_poly.pdbx_seq_one_letter_code
_entity_poly.pdbx_strand_id
1 'polypeptide(L)'
;KDSLSAILAVHPNLLLMSGHTHKVCRDVFEIRPDEYSRAFSADVPDGEVVEIREVQAGATCGTFWLGVKGEDGFPDATMVCGSPRGYFVADFKRNGKYSLAYKKVLGQDVASAWVSGDSTLIVNVFGGAPDGSVSVRIPGRKGWLSAVRKERLAPEALEVIERNKSIPRKIGKVRNPEYLPMRKVNSPHVWSASLDTGVDVSKAGTVKIRYRDSVMKFNVRTGLKRCL
;
A
#
# COMPACT_ATOMS: atom_id res chain seq x y z
N LYS A 1 11.77 8.46 -28.66
CA LYS A 1 10.77 9.06 -27.74
C LYS A 1 9.61 8.10 -27.65
N ASP A 2 9.29 7.56 -26.47
CA ASP A 2 8.08 6.73 -26.33
C ASP A 2 6.84 7.64 -26.38
N SER A 3 5.82 7.16 -27.06
CA SER A 3 4.55 7.85 -27.30
C SER A 3 3.83 8.25 -26.01
N LEU A 4 3.97 7.46 -24.94
CA LEU A 4 3.33 7.74 -23.65
C LEU A 4 3.96 8.96 -22.96
N SER A 5 5.29 8.97 -22.76
CA SER A 5 5.99 10.09 -22.12
C SER A 5 5.70 11.42 -22.82
N ALA A 6 5.64 11.41 -24.16
CA ALA A 6 5.31 12.59 -24.95
C ALA A 6 3.89 13.12 -24.68
N ILE A 7 2.90 12.23 -24.52
CA ILE A 7 1.52 12.61 -24.18
C ILE A 7 1.45 13.13 -22.74
N LEU A 8 2.13 12.49 -21.79
CA LEU A 8 2.00 12.88 -20.40
C LEU A 8 2.70 14.22 -20.09
N ALA A 9 3.82 14.50 -20.76
CA ALA A 9 4.58 15.74 -20.57
C ALA A 9 3.83 17.03 -20.95
N VAL A 10 2.75 16.93 -21.75
CA VAL A 10 1.94 18.10 -22.15
C VAL A 10 0.79 18.42 -21.20
N HIS A 11 0.59 17.65 -20.12
CA HIS A 11 -0.50 17.86 -19.16
C HIS A 11 0.03 18.35 -17.79
N PRO A 12 -0.28 19.59 -17.38
CA PRO A 12 0.30 20.21 -16.16
C PRO A 12 -0.24 19.62 -14.85
N ASN A 13 -1.46 19.08 -14.86
CA ASN A 13 -2.14 18.56 -13.67
C ASN A 13 -2.59 17.12 -13.93
N LEU A 14 -1.68 16.17 -13.71
CA LEU A 14 -1.89 14.77 -14.05
C LEU A 14 -1.93 13.88 -12.81
N LEU A 15 -2.96 13.03 -12.75
CA LEU A 15 -3.00 11.84 -11.91
C LEU A 15 -3.05 10.63 -12.83
N LEU A 16 -1.94 9.90 -12.95
CA LEU A 16 -1.89 8.68 -13.74
C LEU A 16 -2.45 7.52 -12.92
N MET A 17 -3.40 6.77 -13.48
CA MET A 17 -4.00 5.61 -12.82
C MET A 17 -3.83 4.37 -13.69
N SER A 18 -3.39 3.27 -13.08
CA SER A 18 -3.19 1.99 -13.78
C SER A 18 -3.71 0.81 -12.95
N GLY A 19 -3.75 -0.36 -13.60
CA GLY A 19 -4.24 -1.61 -13.03
C GLY A 19 -3.46 -2.82 -13.54
N HIS A 20 -4.14 -3.94 -13.75
CA HIS A 20 -3.61 -5.20 -14.30
C HIS A 20 -2.61 -5.96 -13.41
N THR A 21 -1.69 -5.27 -12.71
CA THR A 21 -0.65 -5.90 -11.89
C THR A 21 -1.15 -6.52 -10.60
N HIS A 22 -2.43 -6.29 -10.26
CA HIS A 22 -3.08 -6.86 -9.08
C HIS A 22 -2.33 -6.53 -7.77
N LYS A 23 -1.74 -5.31 -7.74
CA LYS A 23 -0.93 -4.76 -6.67
C LYS A 23 -1.36 -3.31 -6.44
N VAL A 24 -1.62 -2.94 -5.19
CA VAL A 24 -1.77 -1.53 -4.81
C VAL A 24 -0.38 -0.91 -4.72
N CYS A 25 -0.15 0.18 -5.45
CA CYS A 25 1.14 0.86 -5.49
C CYS A 25 0.98 2.34 -5.83
N ARG A 26 1.94 3.13 -5.40
CA ARG A 26 2.12 4.53 -5.77
C ARG A 26 3.55 4.65 -6.26
N ASP A 27 3.73 5.27 -7.41
CA ASP A 27 5.05 5.44 -8.02
C ASP A 27 5.21 6.85 -8.58
N VAL A 28 6.46 7.20 -8.91
CA VAL A 28 6.81 8.47 -9.55
C VAL A 28 7.58 8.16 -10.83
N PHE A 29 7.00 8.53 -11.97
CA PHE A 29 7.69 8.49 -13.26
C PHE A 29 8.42 9.80 -13.47
N GLU A 30 9.73 9.71 -13.64
CA GLU A 30 10.57 10.84 -14.05
C GLU A 30 10.67 10.84 -15.57
N ILE A 31 10.17 11.90 -16.21
CA ILE A 31 10.37 12.16 -17.64
C ILE A 31 11.53 13.14 -17.77
N ARG A 32 12.59 12.72 -18.45
CA ARG A 32 13.79 13.53 -18.64
C ARG A 32 13.64 14.53 -19.79
N PRO A 33 14.39 15.65 -19.78
CA PRO A 33 14.34 16.68 -20.83
C PRO A 33 14.56 16.19 -22.26
N ASP A 34 15.38 15.16 -22.45
CA ASP A 34 15.65 14.55 -23.77
C ASP A 34 14.46 13.73 -24.31
N GLU A 35 13.50 13.38 -23.46
CA GLU A 35 12.32 12.60 -23.82
C GLU A 35 11.14 13.45 -24.31
N TYR A 36 11.14 14.77 -24.05
CA TYR A 36 10.12 15.72 -24.52
C TYR A 36 10.72 16.81 -25.43
N SER A 37 9.90 17.61 -26.09
CA SER A 37 10.36 18.72 -26.97
C SER A 37 10.18 20.11 -26.34
N ARG A 38 9.24 20.24 -25.40
CA ARG A 38 9.02 21.40 -24.52
C ARG A 38 8.25 20.95 -23.28
N ALA A 39 8.61 21.42 -22.09
CA ALA A 39 7.80 21.19 -20.90
C ALA A 39 6.68 22.24 -20.89
N PHE A 40 5.41 21.81 -20.83
CA PHE A 40 4.27 22.74 -20.72
C PHE A 40 3.64 22.75 -19.33
N SER A 41 4.19 21.99 -18.39
CA SER A 41 3.83 22.17 -16.99
C SER A 41 4.22 23.58 -16.56
N ALA A 42 3.23 24.41 -16.22
CA ALA A 42 3.46 25.79 -15.78
C ALA A 42 4.39 25.88 -14.54
N ASP A 43 4.58 24.76 -13.84
CA ASP A 43 5.36 24.65 -12.61
C ASP A 43 6.75 24.02 -12.80
N VAL A 44 7.11 23.55 -14.01
CA VAL A 44 8.41 22.92 -14.29
C VAL A 44 9.13 23.69 -15.42
N PRO A 45 10.28 24.35 -15.15
CA PRO A 45 11.04 25.05 -16.18
C PRO A 45 11.44 24.14 -17.35
N ASP A 46 11.52 24.72 -18.55
CA ASP A 46 12.09 24.03 -19.72
C ASP A 46 13.51 23.53 -19.39
N GLY A 47 13.75 22.22 -19.59
CA GLY A 47 15.04 21.59 -19.29
C GLY A 47 15.12 20.85 -17.95
N GLU A 48 14.04 20.80 -17.18
CA GLU A 48 13.96 20.07 -15.90
C GLU A 48 13.23 18.72 -16.01
N VAL A 49 13.46 17.84 -15.05
CA VAL A 49 12.76 16.54 -14.96
C VAL A 49 11.29 16.77 -14.58
N VAL A 50 10.38 16.15 -15.33
CA VAL A 50 8.94 16.17 -15.03
C VAL A 50 8.58 14.92 -14.23
N GLU A 51 8.13 15.10 -12.99
CA GLU A 51 7.64 14.01 -12.14
C GLU A 51 6.14 13.78 -12.32
N ILE A 52 5.74 12.56 -12.65
CA ILE A 52 4.35 12.14 -12.78
C ILE A 52 4.04 11.10 -11.71
N ARG A 53 3.04 11.39 -10.88
CA ARG A 53 2.59 10.47 -9.84
C ARG A 53 1.59 9.46 -10.38
N GLU A 54 1.89 8.18 -10.20
CA GLU A 54 1.02 7.05 -10.54
C GLU A 54 0.26 6.52 -9.31
N VAL A 55 -0.97 6.06 -9.52
CA VAL A 55 -1.70 5.16 -8.63
C VAL A 55 -1.97 3.85 -9.37
N GLN A 56 -1.39 2.76 -8.90
CA GLN A 56 -1.82 1.42 -9.29
C GLN A 56 -2.94 0.99 -8.35
N ALA A 57 -4.16 0.87 -8.87
CA ALA A 57 -5.36 0.71 -8.06
C ALA A 57 -5.50 -0.68 -7.40
N GLY A 58 -4.66 -1.65 -7.79
CA GLY A 58 -4.84 -3.05 -7.43
C GLY A 58 -5.95 -3.70 -8.26
N ALA A 59 -6.71 -4.60 -7.65
CA ALA A 59 -7.85 -5.25 -8.29
C ALA A 59 -8.96 -5.59 -7.29
N THR A 60 -10.21 -5.44 -7.73
CA THR A 60 -11.42 -5.75 -6.96
C THR A 60 -12.13 -7.02 -7.41
N CYS A 61 -11.69 -7.63 -8.52
CA CYS A 61 -12.29 -8.81 -9.13
C CYS A 61 -11.24 -9.89 -9.47
N GLY A 62 -11.69 -11.05 -9.99
CA GLY A 62 -10.79 -12.15 -10.35
C GLY A 62 -10.32 -12.96 -9.15
N THR A 63 -9.01 -13.14 -8.97
CA THR A 63 -8.45 -13.90 -7.84
C THR A 63 -8.77 -13.29 -6.48
N PHE A 64 -9.26 -12.05 -6.45
CA PHE A 64 -9.65 -11.32 -5.25
C PHE A 64 -11.08 -11.64 -4.76
N TRP A 65 -11.52 -12.85 -5.07
CA TRP A 65 -12.64 -13.57 -4.43
C TRP A 65 -12.19 -14.89 -3.80
N LEU A 66 -10.88 -15.18 -3.85
CA LEU A 66 -10.27 -16.37 -3.31
C LEU A 66 -9.60 -16.07 -1.96
N GLY A 67 -9.35 -17.13 -1.22
CA GLY A 67 -8.80 -17.09 0.12
C GLY A 67 -9.79 -17.66 1.13
N VAL A 68 -9.30 -17.88 2.35
CA VAL A 68 -10.14 -18.31 3.46
C VAL A 68 -11.11 -17.19 3.81
N LYS A 69 -12.40 -17.55 3.93
CA LYS A 69 -13.48 -16.63 4.23
C LYS A 69 -13.42 -16.19 5.70
N GLY A 70 -13.70 -14.91 5.94
CA GLY A 70 -13.94 -14.38 7.28
C GLY A 70 -15.34 -14.69 7.79
N GLU A 71 -15.68 -14.11 8.94
CA GLU A 71 -16.99 -14.25 9.59
C GLU A 71 -18.14 -13.67 8.74
N ASP A 72 -17.84 -12.69 7.88
CA ASP A 72 -18.78 -12.10 6.92
C ASP A 72 -19.01 -12.96 5.67
N GLY A 73 -18.34 -14.13 5.59
CA GLY A 73 -18.42 -15.04 4.45
C GLY A 73 -17.56 -14.64 3.25
N PHE A 74 -16.78 -13.56 3.35
CA PHE A 74 -15.88 -13.09 2.30
C PHE A 74 -14.41 -13.20 2.72
N PRO A 75 -13.50 -13.58 1.81
CA PRO A 75 -12.08 -13.49 2.11
C PRO A 75 -11.63 -12.03 2.07
N ASP A 76 -10.62 -11.70 2.87
CA ASP A 76 -9.89 -10.41 2.76
C ASP A 76 -9.31 -10.19 1.35
N ALA A 77 -9.07 -11.30 0.63
CA ALA A 77 -8.55 -11.29 -0.73
C ALA A 77 -7.26 -10.47 -0.83
N THR A 78 -6.29 -10.82 0.01
CA THR A 78 -5.01 -10.10 0.15
C THR A 78 -4.24 -10.09 -1.17
N MET A 79 -3.87 -8.91 -1.63
CA MET A 79 -2.99 -8.71 -2.79
C MET A 79 -1.54 -9.05 -2.44
N VAL A 80 -0.70 -9.23 -3.47
CA VAL A 80 0.72 -9.59 -3.28
C VAL A 80 1.52 -8.56 -2.47
N CYS A 81 1.08 -7.29 -2.44
CA CYS A 81 1.66 -6.23 -1.59
C CYS A 81 1.14 -6.22 -0.15
N GLY A 82 0.25 -7.16 0.21
CA GLY A 82 -0.36 -7.26 1.53
C GLY A 82 -1.56 -6.34 1.77
N SER A 83 -1.94 -5.49 0.82
CA SER A 83 -3.21 -4.76 0.92
C SER A 83 -4.38 -5.72 0.77
N PRO A 84 -5.50 -5.50 1.48
CA PRO A 84 -6.73 -6.25 1.23
C PRO A 84 -7.30 -5.88 -0.15
N ARG A 85 -8.42 -6.49 -0.53
CA ARG A 85 -9.22 -5.97 -1.65
C ARG A 85 -9.76 -4.58 -1.32
N GLY A 86 -9.57 -3.63 -2.23
CA GLY A 86 -9.98 -2.25 -2.03
C GLY A 86 -9.89 -1.40 -3.29
N TYR A 87 -10.16 -0.10 -3.14
CA TYR A 87 -10.15 0.89 -4.21
C TYR A 87 -9.71 2.26 -3.68
N PHE A 88 -9.27 3.14 -4.57
CA PHE A 88 -9.00 4.54 -4.21
C PHE A 88 -10.23 5.41 -4.47
N VAL A 89 -10.44 6.41 -3.62
CA VAL A 89 -11.32 7.54 -3.85
C VAL A 89 -10.44 8.76 -4.09
N ALA A 90 -10.57 9.36 -5.27
CA ALA A 90 -9.93 10.62 -5.62
C ALA A 90 -10.96 11.76 -5.52
N ASP A 91 -10.61 12.82 -4.80
CA ASP A 91 -11.43 14.01 -4.62
C ASP A 91 -10.69 15.21 -5.22
N PHE A 92 -11.20 15.70 -6.35
CA PHE A 92 -10.61 16.78 -7.13
C PHE A 92 -11.16 18.14 -6.68
N LYS A 93 -10.26 19.09 -6.46
CA LYS A 93 -10.58 20.44 -5.99
C LYS A 93 -10.54 21.43 -7.15
N ARG A 94 -11.30 22.51 -7.02
CA ARG A 94 -11.40 23.58 -8.03
C ARG A 94 -10.05 24.21 -8.40
N ASN A 95 -9.07 24.14 -7.51
CA ASN A 95 -7.71 24.66 -7.73
C ASN A 95 -6.75 23.66 -8.37
N GLY A 96 -7.24 22.58 -8.98
CA GLY A 96 -6.43 21.56 -9.65
C GLY A 96 -5.77 20.54 -8.71
N LYS A 97 -5.84 20.73 -7.39
CA LYS A 97 -5.32 19.76 -6.42
C LYS A 97 -6.29 18.58 -6.27
N TYR A 98 -5.77 17.43 -5.85
CA TYR A 98 -6.58 16.28 -5.49
C TYR A 98 -6.12 15.68 -4.16
N SER A 99 -7.03 14.95 -3.51
CA SER A 99 -6.70 14.08 -2.39
C SER A 99 -7.10 12.64 -2.68
N LEU A 100 -6.33 11.69 -2.16
CA LEU A 100 -6.57 10.27 -2.28
C LEU A 100 -6.92 9.66 -0.92
N ALA A 101 -7.82 8.68 -0.94
CA ALA A 101 -8.09 7.78 0.17
C ALA A 101 -8.21 6.35 -0.35
N TYR A 102 -7.44 5.42 0.21
CA TYR A 102 -7.67 4.01 -0.02
C TYR A 102 -8.83 3.51 0.85
N LYS A 103 -9.71 2.68 0.30
CA LYS A 103 -10.84 2.07 1.01
C LYS A 103 -10.81 0.55 0.83
N LYS A 104 -10.76 -0.16 1.96
CA LYS A 104 -10.99 -1.61 2.00
C LYS A 104 -12.45 -1.91 1.67
N VAL A 105 -12.70 -2.95 0.88
CA VAL A 105 -14.05 -3.48 0.66
C VAL A 105 -14.50 -4.22 1.92
N LEU A 106 -15.71 -3.93 2.41
CA LEU A 106 -16.28 -4.51 3.63
C LEU A 106 -15.42 -4.27 4.90
N GLY A 107 -14.68 -3.16 4.95
CA GLY A 107 -13.90 -2.80 6.13
C GLY A 107 -13.47 -1.34 6.11
N GLN A 108 -12.80 -0.90 7.18
CA GLN A 108 -12.33 0.48 7.34
C GLN A 108 -10.79 0.56 7.48
N ASP A 109 -10.10 -0.58 7.43
CA ASP A 109 -8.65 -0.61 7.58
C ASP A 109 -7.96 0.04 6.38
N VAL A 110 -7.16 1.07 6.66
CA VAL A 110 -6.32 1.78 5.68
C VAL A 110 -4.83 1.52 5.93
N ALA A 111 -4.51 0.87 7.05
CA ALA A 111 -3.19 0.39 7.39
C ALA A 111 -3.29 -0.73 8.44
N SER A 112 -2.24 -1.50 8.58
CA SER A 112 -2.08 -2.52 9.62
C SER A 112 -0.78 -2.33 10.40
N ALA A 113 -0.69 -2.93 11.58
CA ALA A 113 0.51 -2.94 12.40
C ALA A 113 0.83 -4.35 12.89
N TRP A 114 2.11 -4.68 12.84
CA TRP A 114 2.66 -5.98 13.21
C TRP A 114 3.93 -5.81 14.03
N VAL A 115 4.25 -6.81 14.86
CA VAL A 115 5.56 -6.93 15.50
C VAL A 115 6.17 -8.27 15.16
N SER A 116 7.42 -8.28 14.71
CA SER A 116 8.23 -9.49 14.51
C SER A 116 9.00 -9.89 15.77
N GLY A 117 9.50 -11.13 15.80
CA GLY A 117 10.19 -11.69 16.99
C GLY A 117 11.46 -10.95 17.41
N ASP A 118 12.07 -10.20 16.50
CA ASP A 118 13.23 -9.32 16.73
C ASP A 118 12.83 -7.94 17.29
N SER A 119 11.59 -7.76 17.75
CA SER A 119 11.05 -6.49 18.24
C SER A 119 11.02 -5.37 17.19
N THR A 120 10.88 -5.73 15.90
CA THR A 120 10.63 -4.74 14.84
C THR A 120 9.12 -4.50 14.67
N LEU A 121 8.68 -3.26 14.83
CA LEU A 121 7.36 -2.80 14.41
C LEU A 121 7.33 -2.67 12.89
N ILE A 122 6.29 -3.22 12.28
CA ILE A 122 6.06 -3.18 10.84
C ILE A 122 4.68 -2.60 10.60
N VAL A 123 4.61 -1.58 9.76
CA VAL A 123 3.35 -0.92 9.37
C VAL A 123 3.18 -1.06 7.88
N ASN A 124 2.06 -1.62 7.46
CA ASN A 124 1.67 -1.68 6.05
C ASN A 124 0.61 -0.59 5.82
N VAL A 125 0.95 0.49 5.11
CA VAL A 125 -0.01 1.56 4.78
C VAL A 125 -0.56 1.29 3.39
N PHE A 126 -1.81 0.86 3.29
CA PHE A 126 -2.37 0.45 2.00
C PHE A 126 -2.45 1.64 1.05
N GLY A 127 -1.72 1.57 -0.07
CA GLY A 127 -1.62 2.68 -1.01
C GLY A 127 -0.72 3.83 -0.57
N GLY A 128 0.17 3.62 0.40
CA GLY A 128 1.17 4.60 0.78
C GLY A 128 2.15 4.91 -0.35
N ALA A 129 2.54 6.18 -0.47
CA ALA A 129 3.46 6.73 -1.45
C ALA A 129 4.93 6.57 -1.04
N PRO A 130 5.88 6.58 -2.00
CA PRO A 130 7.31 6.49 -1.71
C PRO A 130 7.82 7.63 -0.81
N ASP A 131 7.26 8.82 -0.95
CA ASP A 131 7.55 10.03 -0.15
C ASP A 131 6.71 10.13 1.14
N GLY A 132 5.97 9.07 1.48
CA GLY A 132 5.09 9.01 2.64
C GLY A 132 5.83 8.89 3.96
N SER A 133 5.34 9.64 4.96
CA SER A 133 5.82 9.60 6.35
C SER A 133 4.88 8.79 7.24
N VAL A 134 5.43 7.90 8.05
CA VAL A 134 4.69 7.09 9.02
C VAL A 134 5.18 7.37 10.43
N SER A 135 4.25 7.64 11.34
CA SER A 135 4.51 7.71 12.77
C SER A 135 3.51 6.87 13.55
N VAL A 136 3.97 6.16 14.57
CA VAL A 136 3.13 5.26 15.37
C VAL A 136 3.17 5.65 16.84
N ARG A 137 2.00 5.73 17.46
CA ARG A 137 1.87 5.90 18.91
C ARG A 137 1.48 4.57 19.52
N ILE A 138 2.38 4.04 20.34
CA ILE A 138 2.25 2.76 21.03
C ILE A 138 1.87 3.05 22.49
N PRO A 139 0.82 2.42 23.04
CA PRO A 139 0.52 2.49 24.47
C PRO A 139 1.74 2.15 25.32
N GLY A 140 1.96 2.87 26.42
CA GLY A 140 3.13 2.69 27.29
C GLY A 140 4.41 3.37 26.79
N ARG A 141 4.52 3.76 25.51
CA ARG A 141 5.66 4.52 24.98
C ARG A 141 5.41 6.03 25.01
N LYS A 142 6.40 6.81 25.43
CA LYS A 142 6.37 8.28 25.31
C LYS A 142 6.58 8.70 23.84
N GLY A 143 5.80 9.68 23.40
CA GLY A 143 5.91 10.26 22.05
C GLY A 143 5.37 9.38 20.92
N TRP A 144 5.64 9.84 19.69
CA TRP A 144 5.43 9.12 18.45
C TRP A 144 6.74 8.45 18.03
N LEU A 145 6.67 7.22 17.54
CA LEU A 145 7.79 6.50 16.94
C LEU A 145 7.74 6.71 15.43
N SER A 146 8.79 7.28 14.84
CA SER A 146 8.90 7.40 13.38
C SER A 146 9.29 6.05 12.78
N ALA A 147 8.68 5.68 11.65
CA ALA A 147 9.01 4.46 10.93
C ALA A 147 9.61 4.79 9.56
N VAL A 148 10.58 3.98 9.13
CA VAL A 148 11.32 4.16 7.87
C VAL A 148 10.78 3.17 6.85
N ARG A 149 10.58 3.62 5.60
CA ARG A 149 10.15 2.75 4.51
C ARG A 149 11.16 1.64 4.28
N LYS A 150 10.70 0.40 4.06
CA LYS A 150 11.55 -0.77 3.84
C LYS A 150 11.04 -1.62 2.69
N GLU A 151 11.97 -2.09 1.86
CA GLU A 151 11.68 -3.12 0.87
C GLU A 151 11.61 -4.48 1.55
N ARG A 152 10.40 -4.95 1.81
CA ARG A 152 10.15 -6.26 2.40
C ARG A 152 8.79 -6.80 2.00
N LEU A 153 8.60 -8.11 2.13
CA LEU A 153 7.27 -8.69 2.05
C LEU A 153 6.39 -8.14 3.18
N ALA A 154 5.16 -7.83 2.83
CA ALA A 154 4.15 -7.46 3.82
C ALA A 154 3.78 -8.69 4.69
N PRO A 155 3.63 -8.54 6.01
CA PRO A 155 3.22 -9.64 6.89
C PRO A 155 1.93 -10.34 6.44
N GLU A 156 0.94 -9.60 5.92
CA GLU A 156 -0.31 -10.18 5.40
C GLU A 156 -0.06 -11.15 4.24
N ALA A 157 0.86 -10.79 3.35
CA ALA A 157 1.20 -11.63 2.21
C ALA A 157 1.95 -12.89 2.67
N LEU A 158 2.81 -12.77 3.69
CA LEU A 158 3.49 -13.90 4.32
C LEU A 158 2.50 -14.87 4.97
N GLU A 159 1.50 -14.36 5.69
CA GLU A 159 0.46 -15.21 6.29
C GLU A 159 -0.30 -16.03 5.24
N VAL A 160 -0.67 -15.42 4.11
CA VAL A 160 -1.34 -16.15 3.03
C VAL A 160 -0.40 -17.18 2.39
N ILE A 161 0.87 -16.84 2.17
CA ILE A 161 1.88 -17.77 1.64
C ILE A 161 2.03 -18.99 2.57
N GLU A 162 2.11 -18.76 3.88
CA GLU A 162 2.25 -19.83 4.87
C GLU A 162 1.00 -20.70 4.90
N ARG A 163 -0.18 -20.08 4.99
CA ARG A 163 -1.47 -20.78 4.99
C ARG A 163 -1.67 -21.62 3.73
N ASN A 164 -1.25 -21.12 2.57
CA ASN A 164 -1.33 -21.86 1.31
C ASN A 164 -0.56 -23.18 1.30
N LYS A 165 0.40 -23.41 2.21
CA LYS A 165 1.12 -24.69 2.29
C LYS A 165 0.21 -25.84 2.73
N SER A 166 -0.84 -25.56 3.50
CA SER A 166 -1.81 -26.55 3.96
C SER A 166 -3.08 -26.61 3.11
N ILE A 167 -3.24 -25.71 2.14
CA ILE A 167 -4.43 -25.65 1.27
C ILE A 167 -4.09 -26.24 -0.10
N PRO A 168 -4.76 -27.32 -0.56
CA PRO A 168 -4.55 -27.85 -1.89
C PRO A 168 -5.06 -26.87 -2.95
N ARG A 169 -4.35 -26.77 -4.08
CA ARG A 169 -4.72 -25.88 -5.20
C ARG A 169 -6.06 -26.22 -5.85
N LYS A 170 -6.47 -27.48 -5.78
CA LYS A 170 -7.68 -28.00 -6.40
C LYS A 170 -8.44 -28.89 -5.42
N ILE A 171 -9.76 -28.92 -5.57
CA ILE A 171 -10.65 -29.91 -4.96
C ILE A 171 -11.20 -30.73 -6.13
N GLY A 172 -10.74 -31.97 -6.27
CA GLY A 172 -10.97 -32.76 -7.49
C GLY A 172 -10.43 -32.05 -8.73
N LYS A 173 -11.30 -31.77 -9.71
CA LYS A 173 -10.93 -31.09 -10.97
C LYS A 173 -11.08 -29.57 -10.92
N VAL A 174 -11.75 -29.03 -9.90
CA VAL A 174 -12.02 -27.58 -9.78
C VAL A 174 -10.97 -26.89 -8.93
N ARG A 175 -10.78 -25.60 -9.16
CA ARG A 175 -9.91 -24.75 -8.33
C ARG A 175 -10.45 -24.69 -6.91
N ASN A 176 -9.57 -24.81 -5.92
CA ASN A 176 -9.95 -24.58 -4.54
C ASN A 176 -10.18 -23.06 -4.31
N PRO A 177 -11.37 -22.62 -3.90
CA PRO A 177 -11.65 -21.21 -3.64
C PRO A 177 -10.82 -20.63 -2.49
N GLU A 178 -10.34 -21.45 -1.56
CA GLU A 178 -9.53 -21.00 -0.43
C GLU A 178 -8.06 -20.80 -0.78
N TYR A 179 -7.59 -21.38 -1.90
CA TYR A 179 -6.22 -21.22 -2.35
C TYR A 179 -6.05 -19.90 -3.13
N LEU A 180 -5.40 -18.93 -2.50
CA LEU A 180 -5.08 -17.63 -3.09
C LEU A 180 -3.63 -17.61 -3.60
N PRO A 181 -3.35 -17.65 -4.92
CA PRO A 181 -1.98 -17.71 -5.41
C PRO A 181 -1.20 -16.46 -5.04
N MET A 182 -0.03 -16.65 -4.43
CA MET A 182 0.85 -15.56 -4.01
C MET A 182 2.24 -15.69 -4.64
N ARG A 183 2.82 -14.55 -5.02
CA ARG A 183 4.24 -14.44 -5.37
C ARG A 183 4.98 -13.79 -4.20
N LYS A 184 6.24 -14.18 -3.98
CA LYS A 184 7.11 -13.54 -3.00
C LYS A 184 7.64 -12.23 -3.60
N VAL A 185 6.96 -11.12 -3.34
CA VAL A 185 7.31 -9.79 -3.85
C VAL A 185 7.30 -8.80 -2.69
N ASN A 186 8.28 -7.91 -2.67
CA ASN A 186 8.32 -6.83 -1.68
C ASN A 186 7.12 -5.90 -1.87
N SER A 187 6.53 -5.48 -0.76
CA SER A 187 5.46 -4.50 -0.76
C SER A 187 6.04 -3.10 -0.98
N PRO A 188 5.40 -2.25 -1.81
CA PRO A 188 5.85 -0.88 -2.04
C PRO A 188 5.45 0.07 -0.89
N HIS A 189 4.72 -0.40 0.11
CA HIS A 189 4.11 0.45 1.11
C HIS A 189 4.21 -0.16 2.53
N VAL A 190 5.42 -0.59 2.88
CA VAL A 190 5.78 -1.06 4.23
C VAL A 190 6.81 -0.14 4.87
N TRP A 191 6.56 0.21 6.13
CA TRP A 191 7.45 0.96 7.01
C TRP A 191 7.83 0.11 8.22
N SER A 192 9.00 0.35 8.79
CA SER A 192 9.48 -0.38 9.97
C SER A 192 10.21 0.52 10.96
N ALA A 193 10.14 0.16 12.23
CA ALA A 193 10.87 0.80 13.32
C ALA A 193 11.28 -0.24 14.36
N SER A 194 12.50 -0.16 14.88
CA SER A 194 12.92 -0.96 16.03
C SER A 194 12.22 -0.47 17.28
N LEU A 195 11.74 -1.39 18.10
CA LEU A 195 11.14 -1.09 19.39
C LEU A 195 12.22 -1.09 20.48
N ASP A 196 12.12 -0.12 21.39
CA ASP A 196 13.02 -0.01 22.54
C ASP A 196 12.80 -1.22 23.48
N THR A 197 13.86 -1.73 24.12
CA THR A 197 13.87 -2.96 24.94
C THR A 197 12.91 -2.96 26.15
N GLY A 198 12.27 -1.83 26.47
CA GLY A 198 11.27 -1.69 27.53
C GLY A 198 9.81 -1.56 27.04
N VAL A 199 9.54 -1.60 25.74
CA VAL A 199 8.17 -1.48 25.20
C VAL A 199 7.53 -2.87 25.12
N ASP A 200 6.74 -3.20 26.13
CA ASP A 200 5.93 -4.42 26.14
C ASP A 200 4.71 -4.29 25.19
N VAL A 201 4.97 -4.48 23.90
CA VAL A 201 3.95 -4.47 22.86
C VAL A 201 2.90 -5.58 23.00
N SER A 202 3.16 -6.61 23.81
CA SER A 202 2.17 -7.67 24.07
C SER A 202 0.92 -7.13 24.76
N LYS A 203 1.07 -6.04 25.53
CA LYS A 203 -0.02 -5.38 26.26
C LYS A 203 -0.67 -4.25 25.49
N ALA A 204 -0.10 -3.84 24.35
CA ALA A 204 -0.60 -2.69 23.61
C ALA A 204 -2.00 -2.94 23.04
N GLY A 205 -2.27 -4.13 22.51
CA GLY A 205 -3.52 -4.54 21.85
C GLY A 205 -3.83 -3.77 20.56
N THR A 206 -3.73 -2.44 20.60
CA THR A 206 -3.92 -1.52 19.49
C THR A 206 -2.85 -0.43 19.48
N VAL A 207 -2.57 0.12 18.30
CA VAL A 207 -1.67 1.28 18.11
C VAL A 207 -2.37 2.36 17.29
N LYS A 208 -1.94 3.62 17.42
CA LYS A 208 -2.38 4.69 16.51
C LYS A 208 -1.32 4.91 15.44
N ILE A 209 -1.70 4.83 14.18
CA ILE A 209 -0.85 5.14 13.03
C ILE A 209 -1.25 6.52 12.51
N ARG A 210 -0.25 7.35 12.23
CA ARG A 210 -0.37 8.59 11.47
C ARG A 210 0.41 8.42 10.19
N TYR A 211 -0.27 8.70 9.08
CA TYR A 211 0.34 8.70 7.75
C TYR A 211 0.10 10.05 7.06
N ARG A 212 1.09 10.51 6.30
CA ARG A 212 0.98 11.70 5.44
C ARG A 212 1.95 11.60 4.26
N ASP A 213 1.41 11.84 3.07
CA ASP A 213 2.12 12.28 1.87
C ASP A 213 1.46 13.57 1.32
N SER A 214 1.81 13.95 0.09
CA SER A 214 1.31 15.16 -0.59
C SER A 214 -0.21 15.17 -0.86
N VAL A 215 -0.86 14.01 -1.00
CA VAL A 215 -2.26 13.87 -1.41
C VAL A 215 -3.09 12.92 -0.53
N MET A 216 -2.47 12.12 0.33
CA MET A 216 -3.14 11.22 1.26
C MET A 216 -2.63 11.46 2.69
N LYS A 217 -3.57 11.58 3.63
CA LYS A 217 -3.28 11.72 5.06
C LYS A 217 -4.38 11.08 5.89
N PHE A 218 -4.01 10.39 6.96
CA PHE A 218 -4.97 9.85 7.91
C PHE A 218 -4.35 9.60 9.27
N ASN A 219 -5.22 9.45 10.28
CA ASN A 219 -4.88 8.84 11.55
C ASN A 219 -5.84 7.67 11.76
N VAL A 220 -5.32 6.49 12.10
CA VAL A 220 -6.13 5.29 12.32
C VAL A 220 -5.66 4.58 13.57
N ARG A 221 -6.59 3.91 14.26
CA ARG A 221 -6.27 2.94 15.32
C ARG A 221 -6.44 1.55 14.74
N THR A 222 -5.41 0.71 14.84
CA THR A 222 -5.46 -0.69 14.39
C THR A 222 -5.01 -1.61 15.51
N GLY A 223 -5.50 -2.85 15.48
CA GLY A 223 -4.93 -3.94 16.29
C GLY A 223 -3.46 -4.16 15.95
N LEU A 224 -2.66 -4.47 16.99
CA LEU A 224 -1.26 -4.84 16.83
C LEU A 224 -1.15 -6.35 16.77
N LYS A 225 -0.73 -6.88 15.62
CA LYS A 225 -0.59 -8.32 15.36
C LYS A 225 0.84 -8.78 15.58
N ARG A 226 1.05 -10.09 15.72
CA ARG A 226 2.39 -10.70 15.71
C ARG A 226 2.63 -11.33 14.35
N CYS A 227 3.85 -11.17 13.82
CA CYS A 227 4.26 -11.94 12.65
C CYS A 227 4.29 -13.44 13.01
N LEU A 228 4.01 -14.28 12.01
CA LEU A 228 4.29 -15.71 12.05
C LEU A 228 5.79 -15.98 12.24
#